data_AF-A0A2R6ALA7-F1
#
_entry.id   AF-A0A2R6ALA7-F1
#
_cell.length_a   1.000
_cell.length_b   1.000
_cell.length_c   1.000
_cell.angle_alpha   90.00
_cell.angle_beta   90.00
_cell.angle_gamma   90.00
#
_symmetry.space_group_name_H-M   'P 1'
#
loop_
_entity.id
_entity.type
_entity.pdbx_description
1 polymer ?
#
loop_
_entity_poly.entity_id
_entity_poly.type
_entity_poly.pdbx_seq_one_letter_code
_entity_poly.pdbx_strand_id
1 'polypeptide(L)' 'MSERELGEYRWRRAAMIFQTAMNSLDPVSTVGRSFRRLLLDKQIVKSGSEAQTMVGELLDMVGLTPLVADHVSFRA' A
#
# COMPACT_ATOMS: atom_id res chain seq x y z
N MET A 1 19.32 2.07 -17.93
CA MET A 1 18.07 2.71 -17.44
C MET A 1 18.48 3.82 -16.50
N SER A 2 17.88 4.99 -16.62
CA SER A 2 18.01 6.07 -15.64
C SER A 2 17.33 5.69 -14.32
N GLU A 3 17.66 6.38 -13.22
CA GLU A 3 17.01 6.20 -11.91
C GLU A 3 15.48 6.27 -12.00
N ARG A 4 14.97 7.23 -12.77
CA ARG A 4 13.53 7.41 -12.99
C ARG A 4 12.91 6.20 -13.70
N GLU A 5 13.54 5.71 -14.75
CA GLU A 5 13.06 4.53 -15.49
C GLU A 5 13.13 3.26 -14.65
N LEU A 6 14.16 3.13 -13.81
CA LEU A 6 14.30 2.01 -12.89
C LEU A 6 13.21 2.03 -11.81
N GLY A 7 12.87 3.21 -11.29
CA GLY A 7 11.76 3.41 -10.36
C GLY A 7 10.41 3.01 -10.97
N GLU A 8 10.12 3.44 -12.19
CA GLU A 8 8.90 3.06 -12.91
C GLU A 8 8.82 1.55 -13.17
N TYR A 9 9.93 0.92 -13.54
CA TYR A 9 9.99 -0.53 -13.75
C TYR A 9 9.69 -1.31 -12.47
N ARG A 10 10.34 -0.93 -11.35
CA ARG A 10 10.12 -1.57 -10.05
C ARG A 10 8.69 -1.36 -9.53
N TRP A 11 8.06 -0.26 -9.89
CA TRP A 11 6.67 -0.04 -9.50
C TRP A 11 5.68 -0.88 -10.31
N ARG A 12 5.84 -0.96 -11.64
CA ARG A 12 4.82 -1.53 -12.53
C ARG A 12 5.05 -2.99 -12.91
N ARG A 13 6.30 -3.47 -12.84
CA ARG A 13 6.68 -4.79 -13.37
C ARG A 13 7.35 -5.72 -12.36
N ALA A 14 7.97 -5.18 -11.32
CA ALA A 14 8.70 -6.01 -10.35
C ALA A 14 8.73 -5.38 -8.95
N ALA A 15 7.90 -5.87 -8.04
CA ALA A 15 7.93 -5.49 -6.62
C ALA A 15 8.88 -6.40 -5.82
N MET A 16 9.39 -5.90 -4.70
CA MET A 16 10.26 -6.63 -3.78
C MET A 16 9.69 -6.56 -2.36
N ILE A 17 9.69 -7.69 -1.65
CA ILE A 17 9.38 -7.77 -0.22
C ILE A 17 10.67 -8.16 0.51
N PHE A 18 11.16 -7.30 1.39
CA PHE A 18 12.35 -7.57 2.19
C PHE A 18 12.03 -8.55 3.33
N GLN A 19 13.01 -9.34 3.75
CA GLN A 19 12.83 -10.28 4.88
C GLN A 19 12.46 -9.57 6.19
N THR A 20 12.88 -8.32 6.36
CA THR A 20 12.52 -7.44 7.49
C THR A 20 11.53 -6.34 7.07
N ALA A 21 10.63 -6.62 6.12
CA ALA A 21 9.67 -5.63 5.59
C ALA A 21 8.81 -4.97 6.69
N MET A 22 8.60 -5.66 7.82
CA MET A 22 7.87 -5.12 8.96
C MET A 22 8.50 -3.83 9.52
N ASN A 23 9.83 -3.68 9.46
CA ASN A 23 10.54 -2.49 9.93
C ASN A 23 10.35 -1.27 9.02
N SER A 24 9.82 -1.46 7.80
CA SER A 24 9.57 -0.39 6.85
C SER A 24 8.17 0.25 7.00
N LEU A 25 7.36 -0.27 7.94
CA LEU A 25 6.01 0.25 8.18
C LEU A 25 6.03 1.46 9.11
N ASP A 26 5.25 2.48 8.77
CA ASP A 26 5.03 3.65 9.61
C ASP A 26 4.10 3.29 10.79
N PRO A 27 4.58 3.34 12.05
CA PRO A 27 3.81 2.90 13.22
C PRO A 27 2.68 3.85 13.58
N VAL A 28 2.65 5.09 13.07
CA VAL A 28 1.60 6.07 13.40
C VAL A 28 0.51 6.19 12.33
N SER A 29 0.72 5.55 11.18
CA SER A 29 -0.26 5.49 10.09
C SER A 29 -1.05 4.18 10.13
N THR A 30 -2.36 4.27 9.82
CA THR A 30 -3.15 3.07 9.60
C THR A 30 -2.75 2.39 8.29
N VAL A 31 -2.93 1.08 8.22
CA VAL A 31 -2.70 0.30 7.01
C VAL A 31 -3.43 0.93 5.82
N GLY A 32 -4.72 1.22 5.98
CA GLY A 32 -5.55 1.82 4.94
C GLY A 32 -5.07 3.20 4.50
N ARG A 33 -4.56 4.04 5.41
CA ARG A 33 -4.00 5.35 5.05
C ARG A 33 -2.76 5.20 4.17
N SER A 34 -1.87 4.26 4.51
CA SER A 34 -0.64 3.99 3.76
C SER A 34 -0.96 3.52 2.33
N PHE A 35 -1.91 2.59 2.18
CA PHE A 35 -2.34 2.14 0.86
C PHE A 35 -3.05 3.24 0.06
N ARG A 36 -4.00 3.98 0.65
CA ARG A 36 -4.72 5.05 -0.07
C ARG A 36 -3.76 6.11 -0.61
N ARG A 37 -2.78 6.54 0.20
CA ARG A 37 -1.75 7.47 -0.23
C ARG A 37 -0.98 6.91 -1.43
N LEU A 38 -0.54 5.66 -1.35
CA LEU A 38 0.19 5.00 -2.43
C LEU A 38 -0.61 4.94 -3.74
N LEU A 39 -1.90 4.58 -3.66
CA LEU A 39 -2.79 4.49 -4.82
C LEU A 39 -3.02 5.85 -5.50
N LEU A 40 -3.15 6.92 -4.71
CA LEU A 40 -3.33 8.29 -5.21
C LEU A 40 -2.01 8.85 -5.77
N ASP A 41 -0.90 8.73 -5.04
CA ASP A 41 0.42 9.24 -5.45
C ASP A 41 0.90 8.59 -6.76
N LYS A 42 0.49 7.34 -7.00
CA LYS A 42 0.80 6.58 -8.21
C LYS A 42 -0.29 6.63 -9.27
N GLN A 43 -1.32 7.45 -9.06
CA GLN A 43 -2.43 7.68 -9.99
C GLN A 43 -3.12 6.39 -10.46
N ILE A 44 -3.21 5.39 -9.58
CA ILE A 44 -3.93 4.13 -9.83
C ILE A 44 -5.44 4.39 -9.74
N VAL A 45 -5.84 5.27 -8.82
CA VAL A 45 -7.23 5.70 -8.60
C VAL A 45 -7.31 7.22 -8.64
N LYS A 46 -8.51 7.75 -8.90
CA LYS A 46 -8.75 9.19 -9.07
C LYS A 46 -9.30 9.86 -7.82
N SER A 47 -9.86 9.08 -6.89
CA SER A 47 -10.50 9.62 -5.69
C SER A 47 -10.20 8.81 -4.44
N GLY A 48 -10.38 9.44 -3.27
CA GLY A 48 -10.23 8.76 -1.98
C GLY A 48 -11.25 7.64 -1.77
N SER A 49 -12.44 7.77 -2.35
CA SER A 49 -13.49 6.73 -2.28
C SER A 49 -13.07 5.49 -3.08
N GLU A 50 -12.61 5.66 -4.32
CA GLU A 50 -12.06 4.57 -5.13
C GLU A 50 -10.87 3.90 -4.44
N ALA A 51 -10.00 4.70 -3.82
CA ALA A 51 -8.88 4.18 -3.04
C ALA A 51 -9.35 3.33 -1.86
N GLN A 52 -10.41 3.74 -1.15
CA GLN A 52 -10.95 2.99 -0.02
C GLN A 52 -11.56 1.66 -0.46
N THR A 53 -12.32 1.63 -1.56
CA THR A 53 -12.87 0.40 -2.14
C THR A 53 -11.76 -0.56 -2.53
N MET A 54 -10.77 -0.09 -3.30
CA MET A 54 -9.65 -0.92 -3.76
C MET A 54 -8.82 -1.46 -2.60
N VAL A 55 -8.64 -0.69 -1.51
CA VAL A 55 -7.97 -1.19 -0.31
C VAL A 55 -8.71 -2.38 0.31
N GLY A 56 -10.04 -2.32 0.38
CA GLY A 56 -10.85 -3.43 0.85
C GLY A 56 -10.66 -4.69 -0.01
N GLU A 57 -10.68 -4.54 -1.33
CA GLU A 57 -10.47 -5.64 -2.28
C GLU A 57 -9.06 -6.26 -2.17
N LEU A 58 -8.03 -5.44 -1.99
CA LEU A 58 -6.65 -5.92 -1.84
C LEU A 58 -6.44 -6.68 -0.53
N LEU A 59 -7.09 -6.25 0.56
CA LEU A 59 -7.05 -6.98 1.83
C LEU A 59 -7.81 -8.30 1.74
N ASP A 60 -8.99 -8.30 1.10
CA ASP A 60 -9.80 -9.49 0.90
C ASP A 60 -9.06 -10.56 0.06
N MET A 61 -8.31 -10.13 -0.96
CA MET A 61 -7.48 -11.00 -1.80
C MET A 61 -6.46 -11.84 -1.00
N VAL A 62 -6.00 -11.33 0.15
CA VAL A 62 -5.07 -12.04 1.04
C VAL A 62 -5.75 -12.62 2.28
N GLY A 63 -7.09 -12.68 2.30
CA GLY A 63 -7.88 -13.23 3.39
C GLY A 63 -7.96 -12.34 4.63
N LEU A 64 -7.67 -11.04 4.50
CA LEU A 64 -7.81 -10.07 5.58
C LEU A 64 -9.13 -9.31 5.44
N THR A 65 -9.82 -9.14 6.57
CA THR A 65 -11.07 -8.36 6.55
C THR A 65 -10.76 -6.88 6.29
N PRO A 66 -11.66 -6.13 5.61
CA PRO A 66 -11.49 -4.70 5.40
C PRO A 66 -11.32 -3.89 6.69
N LEU A 67 -11.78 -4.42 7.83
CA LEU A 67 -11.59 -3.83 9.16
C LEU A 67 -10.10 -3.62 9.51
N VAL A 68 -9.21 -4.45 8.97
CA VAL A 68 -7.76 -4.33 9.17
C VAL A 68 -7.23 -2.98 8.66
N ALA A 69 -7.91 -2.34 7.70
CA ALA A 69 -7.51 -1.04 7.15
C ALA A 69 -7.43 0.08 8.20
N ASP A 70 -8.17 -0.01 9.29
CA ASP A 70 -8.21 0.99 10.35
C ASP A 70 -7.18 0.74 11.47
N HIS A 71 -6.45 -0.39 11.41
CA HIS A 71 -5.39 -0.68 12.35
C HIS A 71 -4.12 0.11 12.04
N VAL A 72 -3.48 0.63 13.09
CA VAL A 72 -2.10 1.14 13.00
C VAL A 72 -1.14 -0.02 12.74
N SER A 73 -0.12 0.24 11.90
CA SER A 73 0.81 -0.79 11.44
C SER A 73 1.64 -1.45 12.56
N PHE A 74 1.62 -0.88 13.77
CA PHE A 74 2.12 -1.48 15.00
C PHE A 74 1.26 -1.00 16.19
N ARG A 75 0.52 -1.91 16.86
CA ARG A 75 0.21 -1.73 18.27
C ARG A 75 1.27 -2.53 19.04
N ALA A 76 2.06 -1.84 19.86
CA ALA A 76 2.75 -2.49 20.97
C ALA A 76 1.71 -2.98 21.98
#